data_AF-A0A7J2JPI9-F1
#
_entry.id   AF-A0A7J2JPI9-F1
#
_cell.length_a   1.000
_cell.length_b   1.000
_cell.length_c   1.000
_cell.angle_alpha   90.00
_cell.angle_beta   90.00
_cell.angle_gamma   90.00
#
_symmetry.space_group_name_H-M   'P 1'
#
loop_
_entity.id
_entity.type
_entity.pdbx_description
1 polymer ?
#
loop_
_entity_poly.entity_id
_entity_poly.type
_entity_poly.pdbx_seq_one_letter_code
_entity_poly.pdbx_strand_id
1 'polypeptide(L)'
;MGSPIEVMVASAVPAENVDKIKMAGGISGVPVEMSKCDEVDAWAPSTSEIILCGRILPREIALEGPFYEILGKDIRRMQPILEIDGIYTRKNAIYQAILPASREHELLMGLPVEPLIEERVSEVADVVDVAMTPGGAGWIEVAISIRKASDDQPTLAGLMAISAHKSLKRVIVVDGDVDVSNYLEVMKAVLQRAHIPDDYKMISGVKGSSLDHSNLREAVIDGERRLIRLPQGKMIIDATRKGPIELTEKPENPYL
;
A
#
# COMPACT_ATOMS: atom_id res chain seq x y z
N MET A 1 -3.42 -10.21 -19.23
CA MET A 1 -2.93 -11.22 -18.25
C MET A 1 -1.61 -11.76 -18.76
N GLY A 2 -0.66 -12.08 -17.87
CA GLY A 2 0.69 -12.47 -18.28
C GLY A 2 1.42 -11.36 -19.03
N SER A 3 1.31 -10.12 -18.56
CA SER A 3 2.03 -8.97 -19.13
C SER A 3 3.45 -8.89 -18.54
N PRO A 4 4.38 -8.17 -19.18
CA PRO A 4 5.70 -7.91 -18.59
C PRO A 4 5.62 -7.27 -17.20
N ILE A 5 6.63 -7.51 -16.37
CA ILE A 5 6.62 -7.11 -14.95
C ILE A 5 6.52 -5.59 -14.75
N GLU A 6 7.14 -4.81 -15.63
CA GLU A 6 7.07 -3.35 -15.63
C GLU A 6 5.64 -2.85 -15.84
N VAL A 7 4.84 -3.54 -16.66
CA VAL A 7 3.43 -3.23 -16.86
C VAL A 7 2.64 -3.56 -15.60
N MET A 8 2.92 -4.68 -14.95
CA MET A 8 2.25 -5.08 -13.71
C MET A 8 2.55 -4.10 -12.57
N VAL A 9 3.82 -3.75 -12.36
CA VAL A 9 4.26 -2.81 -11.33
C VAL A 9 3.66 -1.43 -11.57
N ALA A 10 3.76 -0.89 -12.80
CA ALA A 10 3.17 0.41 -13.13
C ALA A 10 1.63 0.40 -12.97
N SER A 11 0.98 -0.71 -13.32
CA SER A 11 -0.48 -0.87 -13.16
C SER A 11 -0.92 -0.78 -11.70
N ALA A 12 -0.09 -1.26 -10.77
CA ALA A 12 -0.37 -1.26 -9.35
C ALA A 12 -0.11 0.09 -8.65
N VAL A 13 0.55 1.05 -9.29
CA VAL A 13 0.77 2.39 -8.73
C VAL A 13 -0.57 3.12 -8.53
N PRO A 14 -0.89 3.63 -7.32
CA PRO A 14 -2.16 4.31 -7.04
C PRO A 14 -2.15 5.79 -7.48
N ALA A 15 -1.71 6.06 -8.71
CA ALA A 15 -1.67 7.40 -9.29
C ALA A 15 -2.88 7.65 -10.20
N GLU A 16 -3.69 8.64 -9.82
CA GLU A 16 -4.77 9.16 -10.66
C GLU A 16 -4.17 10.11 -11.71
N ASN A 17 -4.64 10.03 -12.96
CA ASN A 17 -4.21 10.87 -14.09
C ASN A 17 -2.78 10.66 -14.62
N VAL A 18 -2.16 9.51 -14.32
CA VAL A 18 -0.88 9.13 -14.91
C VAL A 18 -1.10 8.02 -15.94
N ASP A 19 -0.41 8.15 -17.08
CA ASP A 19 -0.37 7.10 -18.09
C ASP A 19 0.56 5.97 -17.62
N LYS A 20 -0.05 4.90 -17.09
CA LYS A 20 0.66 3.75 -16.52
C LYS A 20 1.43 2.95 -17.58
N ILE A 21 1.06 3.05 -18.86
CA ILE A 21 1.82 2.43 -19.95
C ILE A 21 3.11 3.19 -20.21
N LYS A 22 3.06 4.54 -20.19
CA LYS A 22 4.27 5.36 -20.24
C LYS A 22 5.17 5.13 -19.04
N MET A 23 4.59 5.01 -17.86
CA MET A 23 5.33 4.67 -16.64
C MET A 23 6.05 3.32 -16.78
N ALA A 24 5.36 2.28 -17.25
CA ALA A 24 5.97 0.98 -17.54
C ALA A 24 7.15 1.10 -18.52
N GLY A 25 7.00 1.91 -19.58
CA GLY A 25 8.09 2.16 -20.51
C GLY A 25 9.27 2.96 -19.90
N GLY A 26 8.99 3.83 -18.93
CA GLY A 26 10.02 4.49 -18.13
C GLY A 26 10.81 3.53 -17.24
N ILE A 27 10.12 2.55 -16.63
CA ILE A 27 10.74 1.50 -15.80
C ILE A 27 11.66 0.61 -16.63
N SER A 28 11.22 0.17 -17.82
CA SER A 28 12.01 -0.70 -18.70
C SER A 28 13.01 0.05 -19.59
N GLY A 29 12.90 1.38 -19.68
CA GLY A 29 13.69 2.23 -20.58
C GLY A 29 13.30 2.12 -22.06
N VAL A 30 12.25 1.37 -22.39
CA VAL A 30 11.75 1.17 -23.76
C VAL A 30 10.23 1.31 -23.82
N PRO A 31 9.65 1.88 -24.89
CA PRO A 31 8.19 1.97 -25.02
C PRO A 31 7.52 0.58 -24.98
N VAL A 32 6.39 0.48 -24.28
CA VAL A 32 5.57 -0.74 -24.28
C VAL A 32 4.85 -0.84 -25.63
N GLU A 33 5.01 -1.99 -26.30
CA GLU A 33 4.27 -2.29 -27.53
C GLU A 33 2.79 -2.52 -27.24
N MET A 34 1.92 -1.87 -28.02
CA MET A 34 0.47 -1.90 -27.84
C MET A 34 -0.23 -2.38 -29.10
N SER A 35 -1.26 -3.22 -28.93
CA SER A 35 -2.14 -3.69 -29.99
C SER A 35 -3.57 -3.22 -29.73
N LYS A 36 -4.29 -2.90 -30.80
CA LYS A 36 -5.71 -2.54 -30.73
C LYS A 36 -6.56 -3.81 -30.57
N CYS A 37 -7.63 -3.74 -29.79
CA CYS A 37 -8.72 -4.71 -29.82
C CYS A 37 -9.61 -4.45 -31.04
N ASP A 38 -9.96 -5.46 -31.83
CA ASP A 38 -10.80 -5.24 -33.02
C ASP A 38 -12.28 -4.97 -32.65
N GLU A 39 -12.74 -5.51 -31.53
CA GLU A 39 -14.14 -5.45 -31.10
C GLU A 39 -14.51 -4.15 -30.39
N VAL A 40 -13.52 -3.47 -29.79
CA VAL A 40 -13.73 -2.32 -28.92
C VAL A 40 -12.65 -1.27 -29.15
N ASP A 41 -12.95 0.01 -28.90
CA ASP A 41 -11.96 1.08 -29.03
C ASP A 41 -11.03 1.13 -27.81
N ALA A 42 -10.23 0.08 -27.65
CA ALA A 42 -9.27 -0.10 -26.57
C ALA A 42 -7.95 -0.68 -27.10
N TRP A 43 -6.89 -0.48 -26.31
CA TRP A 43 -5.55 -0.96 -26.60
C TRP A 43 -5.04 -1.80 -25.42
N ALA A 44 -4.25 -2.82 -25.72
CA ALA A 44 -3.64 -3.69 -24.72
C ALA A 44 -2.17 -3.94 -25.05
N PRO A 45 -1.31 -4.24 -24.04
CA PRO A 45 0.09 -4.58 -24.29
C PRO A 45 0.20 -5.82 -25.17
N SER A 46 0.84 -5.67 -26.34
CA SER A 46 1.02 -6.71 -27.36
C SER A 46 1.76 -7.94 -26.84
N THR A 47 2.55 -7.75 -25.79
CA THR A 47 3.37 -8.80 -25.17
C THR A 47 2.64 -9.64 -24.13
N SER A 48 1.36 -9.34 -23.86
CA SER A 48 0.55 -10.13 -22.91
C SER A 48 0.30 -11.56 -23.40
N GLU A 49 0.21 -12.51 -22.47
CA GLU A 49 -0.15 -13.90 -22.75
C GLU A 49 -1.62 -14.06 -23.19
N ILE A 50 -2.52 -13.38 -22.50
CA ILE A 50 -3.98 -13.41 -22.75
C ILE A 50 -4.55 -11.99 -22.62
N ILE A 51 -5.32 -11.57 -23.62
CA ILE A 51 -6.03 -10.29 -23.67
C ILE A 51 -7.53 -10.56 -23.79
N LEU A 52 -8.33 -9.92 -22.94
CA LEU A 52 -9.79 -9.96 -22.95
C LEU A 52 -10.29 -8.59 -23.39
N CYS A 53 -10.94 -8.51 -24.54
CA CYS A 53 -11.50 -7.29 -25.11
C CYS A 53 -13.01 -7.31 -24.92
N GLY A 54 -13.59 -6.23 -24.40
CA GLY A 54 -14.99 -6.21 -24.00
C GLY A 54 -15.47 -4.85 -23.52
N ARG A 55 -16.74 -4.79 -23.13
CA ARG A 55 -17.44 -3.56 -22.73
C ARG A 55 -18.09 -3.74 -21.36
N ILE A 56 -18.01 -2.69 -20.53
CA ILE A 56 -18.78 -2.63 -19.29
C ILE A 56 -20.23 -2.32 -19.66
N LEU A 57 -21.15 -3.20 -19.28
CA LEU A 57 -22.57 -3.05 -19.58
C LEU A 57 -23.20 -1.97 -18.71
N PRO A 58 -23.68 -0.85 -19.28
CA PRO A 58 -24.27 0.22 -18.48
C PRO A 58 -25.51 -0.29 -17.74
N ARG A 59 -25.58 -0.05 -16.43
CA ARG A 59 -26.71 -0.41 -15.54
C ARG A 59 -26.85 -1.91 -15.24
N GLU A 60 -26.01 -2.76 -15.80
CA GLU A 60 -25.98 -4.17 -15.40
C GLU A 60 -24.95 -4.37 -14.31
N ILE A 61 -25.43 -4.91 -13.18
CA ILE A 61 -24.61 -5.14 -12.00
C ILE A 61 -24.87 -6.55 -11.45
N ALA A 62 -23.82 -7.19 -10.98
CA ALA A 62 -23.87 -8.49 -10.32
C ALA A 62 -23.33 -8.41 -8.90
N LEU A 63 -23.78 -9.32 -8.03
CA LEU A 63 -23.30 -9.40 -6.66
C LEU A 63 -21.92 -10.08 -6.64
N GLU A 64 -20.88 -9.31 -6.35
CA GLU A 64 -19.48 -9.75 -6.26
C GLU A 64 -19.16 -10.29 -4.85
N GLY A 65 -18.31 -11.32 -4.80
CA GLY A 65 -17.66 -11.79 -3.58
C GLY A 65 -18.55 -12.67 -2.68
N PRO A 66 -18.07 -12.96 -1.47
CA PRO A 66 -16.92 -12.32 -0.82
C PRO A 66 -15.57 -12.94 -1.23
N PHE A 67 -14.49 -12.15 -1.13
CA PHE A 67 -13.12 -12.59 -1.39
C PHE A 67 -12.22 -12.41 -0.18
N TYR A 68 -11.13 -13.18 -0.14
CA TYR A 68 -10.04 -12.97 0.82
C TYR A 68 -9.20 -11.78 0.39
N GLU A 69 -8.80 -10.99 1.36
CA GLU A 69 -8.07 -9.75 1.18
C GLU A 69 -6.93 -9.66 2.21
N ILE A 70 -5.95 -8.78 2.01
CA ILE A 70 -4.72 -8.72 2.81
C ILE A 70 -4.94 -8.54 4.32
N LEU A 71 -6.09 -8.02 4.75
CA LEU A 71 -6.44 -7.85 6.18
C LEU A 71 -7.61 -8.75 6.64
N GLY A 72 -8.07 -9.66 5.80
CA GLY A 72 -9.15 -10.59 6.13
C GLY A 72 -10.05 -10.90 4.94
N LYS A 73 -11.30 -10.45 5.00
CA LYS A 73 -12.34 -10.80 4.01
C LYS A 73 -13.14 -9.56 3.64
N ASP A 74 -13.26 -9.31 2.34
CA ASP A 74 -14.08 -8.20 1.83
C ASP A 74 -15.57 -8.52 1.91
N ILE A 75 -16.39 -7.47 1.90
CA ILE A 75 -17.85 -7.55 1.90
C ILE A 75 -18.38 -7.86 0.49
N ARG A 76 -19.61 -8.39 0.42
CA ARG A 76 -20.31 -8.52 -0.87
C ARG A 76 -20.84 -7.16 -1.31
N ARG A 77 -20.68 -6.81 -2.58
CA ARG A 77 -21.15 -5.56 -3.16
C ARG A 77 -21.56 -5.77 -4.61
N MET A 78 -22.48 -4.92 -5.10
CA MET A 78 -22.85 -4.93 -6.50
C MET A 78 -21.73 -4.28 -7.33
N GLN A 79 -21.30 -4.95 -8.39
CA GLN A 79 -20.28 -4.46 -9.32
C GLN A 79 -20.79 -4.46 -10.76
N PRO A 80 -20.26 -3.58 -11.63
CA PRO A 80 -20.54 -3.61 -13.06
C PRO A 80 -20.15 -4.95 -13.70
N ILE A 81 -20.92 -5.39 -14.69
CA ILE A 81 -20.61 -6.57 -15.50
C ILE A 81 -19.74 -6.16 -16.70
N LEU A 82 -18.64 -6.89 -16.92
CA LEU A 82 -17.84 -6.82 -18.14
C LEU A 82 -18.31 -7.93 -19.11
N GLU A 83 -18.86 -7.55 -20.25
CA GLU A 83 -19.17 -8.46 -21.35
C GLU A 83 -17.92 -8.61 -22.24
N ILE A 84 -17.51 -9.85 -22.50
CA ILE A 84 -16.33 -10.15 -23.32
C ILE A 84 -16.76 -10.34 -24.77
N ASP A 85 -16.26 -9.47 -25.64
CA ASP A 85 -16.52 -9.49 -27.08
C ASP A 85 -15.44 -10.29 -27.83
N GLY A 86 -14.20 -10.32 -27.32
CA GLY A 86 -13.07 -10.99 -27.96
C GLY A 86 -11.98 -11.48 -26.99
N ILE A 87 -11.30 -12.56 -27.35
CA ILE A 87 -10.18 -13.13 -26.58
C ILE A 87 -9.00 -13.38 -27.51
N TYR A 88 -7.85 -12.80 -27.19
CA TYR A 88 -6.60 -12.99 -27.92
C TYR A 88 -5.59 -13.70 -27.03
N THR A 89 -4.89 -14.70 -27.58
CA THR A 89 -3.90 -15.48 -26.84
C THR A 89 -2.64 -15.73 -27.65
N ARG A 90 -1.51 -15.88 -26.95
CA ARG A 90 -0.30 -16.45 -27.53
C ARG A 90 -0.47 -17.95 -27.80
N LYS A 91 0.33 -18.48 -28.74
CA LYS A 91 0.46 -19.93 -28.89
C LYS A 91 1.06 -20.50 -27.60
N ASN A 92 0.38 -21.46 -26.98
CA ASN A 92 0.73 -22.03 -25.67
C ASN A 92 0.71 -20.99 -24.53
N ALA A 93 -0.30 -20.12 -24.52
CA ALA A 93 -0.41 -19.04 -23.54
C ALA A 93 -0.34 -19.53 -22.08
N ILE A 94 0.34 -18.75 -21.25
CA ILE A 94 0.43 -18.98 -19.81
C ILE A 94 -0.63 -18.16 -19.09
N TYR A 95 -1.43 -18.82 -18.27
CA TYR A 95 -2.34 -18.13 -17.34
C TYR A 95 -1.58 -17.76 -16.06
N GLN A 96 -1.20 -16.49 -15.97
CA GLN A 96 -0.63 -15.93 -14.74
C GLN A 96 -1.74 -15.37 -13.86
N ALA A 97 -1.79 -15.84 -12.61
CA ALA A 97 -2.65 -15.34 -11.56
C ALA A 97 -1.88 -15.27 -10.25
N ILE A 98 -2.36 -14.43 -9.33
CA ILE A 98 -1.84 -14.33 -7.97
C ILE A 98 -2.78 -15.08 -7.02
N LEU A 99 -2.26 -15.52 -5.88
CA LEU A 99 -3.09 -16.01 -4.78
C LEU A 99 -3.56 -14.80 -3.94
N PRO A 100 -4.88 -14.56 -3.78
CA PRO A 100 -5.37 -13.49 -2.92
C PRO A 100 -4.91 -13.64 -1.47
N ALA A 101 -4.72 -12.51 -0.78
CA ALA A 101 -4.21 -12.43 0.59
C ALA A 101 -2.87 -13.18 0.82
N SER A 102 -2.10 -13.37 -0.24
CA SER A 102 -0.75 -13.94 -0.17
C SER A 102 0.30 -12.84 -0.29
N ARG A 103 1.56 -13.22 -0.08
CA ARG A 103 2.70 -12.30 -0.15
C ARG A 103 2.85 -11.61 -1.51
N GLU A 104 2.45 -12.25 -2.61
CA GLU A 104 2.47 -11.60 -3.93
C GLU A 104 1.47 -10.45 -4.01
N HIS A 105 0.29 -10.61 -3.39
CA HIS A 105 -0.70 -9.55 -3.30
C HIS A 105 -0.18 -8.36 -2.47
N GLU A 106 0.36 -8.65 -1.28
CA GLU A 106 0.92 -7.62 -0.39
C GLU A 106 2.06 -6.86 -1.08
N LEU A 107 2.98 -7.58 -1.72
CA LEU A 107 4.15 -7.00 -2.38
C LEU A 107 3.75 -6.09 -3.55
N LEU A 108 2.93 -6.59 -4.48
CA LEU A 108 2.55 -5.82 -5.66
C LEU A 108 1.68 -4.61 -5.31
N MET A 109 0.95 -4.68 -4.19
CA MET A 109 0.13 -3.57 -3.74
C MET A 109 0.94 -2.51 -2.99
N GLY A 110 1.90 -2.92 -2.15
CA GLY A 110 2.69 -2.01 -1.31
C GLY A 110 3.89 -1.36 -2.00
N LEU A 111 4.71 -2.18 -2.67
CA LEU A 111 5.99 -1.75 -3.27
C LEU A 111 5.87 -0.50 -4.15
N PRO A 112 4.87 -0.37 -5.04
CA PRO A 112 4.78 0.80 -5.91
C PRO A 112 4.40 2.11 -5.19
N VAL A 113 3.99 2.03 -3.92
CA VAL A 113 3.61 3.18 -3.09
C VAL A 113 4.79 3.76 -2.31
N GLU A 114 5.77 2.93 -1.95
CA GLU A 114 6.98 3.31 -1.22
C GLU A 114 7.70 4.52 -1.86
N PRO A 115 8.01 4.55 -3.18
CA PRO A 115 8.67 5.71 -3.78
C PRO A 115 7.82 6.98 -3.79
N LEU A 116 6.48 6.86 -3.81
CA LEU A 116 5.59 8.02 -3.72
C LEU A 116 5.61 8.63 -2.31
N ILE A 117 5.72 7.77 -1.28
CA ILE A 117 5.88 8.21 0.10
C ILE A 117 7.26 8.84 0.27
N GLU A 118 8.32 8.20 -0.22
CA GLU A 118 9.68 8.73 -0.18
C GLU A 118 9.78 10.13 -0.81
N GLU A 119 9.26 10.30 -2.03
CA GLU A 119 9.23 11.59 -2.74
C GLU A 119 8.57 12.67 -1.88
N ARG A 120 7.38 12.37 -1.34
CA ARG A 120 6.59 13.33 -0.55
C ARG A 120 7.26 13.66 0.79
N VAL A 121 7.87 12.68 1.45
CA VAL A 121 8.54 12.88 2.75
C VAL A 121 9.87 13.62 2.59
N SER A 122 10.56 13.42 1.46
CA SER A 122 11.82 14.09 1.14
C SER A 122 11.70 15.61 1.05
N GLU A 123 10.48 16.13 0.90
CA GLU A 123 10.22 17.58 0.97
C GLU A 123 10.43 18.18 2.36
N VAL A 124 10.39 17.37 3.43
CA VAL A 124 10.46 17.86 4.82
C VAL A 124 11.58 17.24 5.66
N ALA A 125 12.18 16.13 5.21
CA ALA A 125 13.25 15.43 5.92
C ALA A 125 14.23 14.74 4.94
N ASP A 126 15.45 14.45 5.39
CA ASP A 126 16.40 13.60 4.65
C ASP A 126 16.01 12.13 4.83
N VAL A 127 15.40 11.54 3.80
CA VAL A 127 14.91 10.15 3.84
C VAL A 127 16.05 9.19 3.50
N VAL A 128 16.24 8.18 4.36
CA VAL A 128 17.19 7.10 4.14
C VAL A 128 16.53 5.94 3.42
N ASP A 129 15.33 5.55 3.84
CA ASP A 129 14.60 4.42 3.27
C ASP A 129 13.11 4.43 3.69
N VAL A 130 12.25 3.76 2.91
CA VAL A 130 10.80 3.62 3.16
C VAL A 130 10.36 2.20 2.87
N ALA A 131 9.64 1.58 3.80
CA ALA A 131 9.10 0.24 3.58
C ALA A 131 7.66 0.12 4.09
N MET A 132 6.78 -0.42 3.26
CA MET A 132 5.47 -0.89 3.68
C MET A 132 5.65 -2.12 4.56
N THR A 133 5.13 -2.07 5.78
CA THR A 133 5.50 -3.10 6.76
C THR A 133 4.67 -4.37 6.59
N PRO A 134 5.23 -5.55 6.93
CA PRO A 134 4.45 -6.78 7.04
C PRO A 134 3.37 -6.68 8.14
N GLY A 135 3.58 -5.85 9.17
CA GLY A 135 2.57 -5.60 10.21
C GLY A 135 1.29 -4.94 9.68
N GLY A 136 1.40 -4.13 8.63
CA GLY A 136 0.27 -3.54 7.90
C GLY A 136 -0.12 -4.29 6.62
N ALA A 137 0.33 -5.54 6.47
CA ALA A 137 0.13 -6.38 5.29
C ALA A 137 0.49 -5.65 3.97
N GLY A 138 1.60 -4.90 3.98
CA GLY A 138 2.09 -4.17 2.81
C GLY A 138 1.22 -2.98 2.39
N TRP A 139 0.23 -2.54 3.18
CA TRP A 139 -0.73 -1.53 2.70
C TRP A 139 -1.12 -0.43 3.68
N ILE A 140 -1.39 -0.79 4.94
CA ILE A 140 -1.96 0.16 5.91
C ILE A 140 -0.92 0.67 6.92
N GLU A 141 0.33 0.25 6.80
CA GLU A 141 1.42 0.71 7.65
C GLU A 141 2.70 0.88 6.87
N VAL A 142 3.42 1.96 7.18
CA VAL A 142 4.72 2.25 6.61
C VAL A 142 5.71 2.57 7.72
N ALA A 143 6.95 2.12 7.54
CA ALA A 143 8.11 2.53 8.31
C ALA A 143 9.01 3.41 7.45
N ILE A 144 9.49 4.51 8.01
CA ILE A 144 10.25 5.55 7.31
C ILE A 144 11.51 5.82 8.11
N SER A 145 12.66 5.61 7.49
CA SER A 145 13.98 5.89 8.05
C SER A 145 14.42 7.26 7.62
N ILE A 146 14.74 8.16 8.56
CA ILE A 146 15.18 9.52 8.26
C ILE A 146 16.44 9.92 9.02
N ARG A 147 17.21 10.85 8.45
CA ARG A 147 18.20 11.65 9.17
C ARG A 147 17.55 12.98 9.53
N LYS A 148 16.99 13.04 10.75
CA LYS A 148 16.33 14.26 11.22
C LYS A 148 17.35 15.35 11.59
N ALA A 149 17.05 16.59 11.20
CA ALA A 149 17.73 17.81 11.61
C ALA A 149 17.05 18.47 12.83
N SER A 150 15.79 18.11 13.13
CA SER A 150 15.01 18.64 14.25
C SER A 150 13.92 17.66 14.71
N ASP A 151 13.44 17.82 15.94
CA ASP A 151 12.48 16.90 16.57
C ASP A 151 11.04 17.04 16.05
N ASP A 152 10.73 18.05 15.24
CA ASP A 152 9.43 18.20 14.59
C ASP A 152 9.33 17.41 13.28
N GLN A 153 10.45 17.13 12.62
CA GLN A 153 10.50 16.43 11.32
C GLN A 153 9.83 15.05 11.31
N PRO A 154 9.96 14.19 12.33
CA PRO A 154 9.27 12.89 12.33
C PRO A 154 7.74 13.02 12.21
N THR A 155 7.18 14.06 12.81
CA THR A 155 5.73 14.31 12.72
C THR A 155 5.34 14.84 11.35
N LEU A 156 6.13 15.76 10.80
CA LEU A 156 5.92 16.27 9.44
C LEU A 156 6.03 15.13 8.43
N ALA A 157 7.07 14.29 8.52
CA ALA A 157 7.26 13.10 7.70
C ALA A 157 6.03 12.17 7.77
N GLY A 158 5.51 11.91 8.96
CA GLY A 158 4.28 11.11 9.13
C GLY A 158 3.06 11.70 8.42
N LEU A 159 2.87 13.02 8.48
CA LEU A 159 1.78 13.71 7.78
C LEU A 159 1.96 13.68 6.25
N MET A 160 3.20 13.83 5.77
CA MET A 160 3.55 13.77 4.35
C MET A 160 3.30 12.37 3.78
N ALA A 161 3.67 11.32 4.52
CA ALA A 161 3.37 9.94 4.17
C ALA A 161 1.86 9.68 4.06
N ILE A 162 1.07 10.17 5.01
CA ILE A 162 -0.41 10.06 4.98
C ILE A 162 -1.00 10.80 3.77
N SER A 163 -0.41 11.94 3.38
CA SER A 163 -0.81 12.69 2.19
C SER A 163 -0.53 11.92 0.90
N ALA A 164 0.62 11.25 0.81
CA ALA A 164 0.99 10.41 -0.34
C ALA A 164 0.12 9.15 -0.42
N HIS A 165 -0.11 8.49 0.72
CA HIS A 165 -0.88 7.25 0.80
C HIS A 165 -2.03 7.33 1.81
N LYS A 166 -3.21 7.68 1.30
CA LYS A 166 -4.41 7.93 2.12
C LYS A 166 -4.94 6.68 2.82
N SER A 167 -4.54 5.48 2.42
CA SER A 167 -4.98 4.22 3.07
C SER A 167 -4.21 3.91 4.35
N LEU A 168 -3.08 4.58 4.61
CA LEU A 168 -2.27 4.36 5.81
C LEU A 168 -3.10 4.53 7.08
N LYS A 169 -2.95 3.59 7.99
CA LYS A 169 -3.47 3.64 9.36
C LYS A 169 -2.38 4.01 10.35
N ARG A 170 -1.16 3.51 10.14
CA ARG A 170 -0.02 3.77 11.01
C ARG A 170 1.21 4.19 10.20
N VAL A 171 1.94 5.17 10.70
CA VAL A 171 3.24 5.58 10.18
C VAL A 171 4.24 5.51 11.32
N ILE A 172 5.36 4.84 11.09
CA ILE A 172 6.44 4.71 12.06
C ILE A 172 7.65 5.43 11.48
N VAL A 173 8.16 6.43 12.18
CA VAL A 173 9.37 7.15 11.75
C VAL A 173 10.51 6.77 12.68
N VAL A 174 11.62 6.32 12.10
CA VAL A 174 12.82 5.84 12.81
C VAL A 174 14.04 6.60 12.33
N ASP A 175 15.13 6.53 13.09
CA ASP A 175 16.41 7.13 12.67
C ASP A 175 17.05 6.31 11.53
N GLY A 176 17.93 6.97 10.77
CA GLY A 176 18.68 6.41 9.64
C GLY A 176 19.54 5.16 9.90
N ASP A 177 19.66 4.72 11.16
CA ASP A 177 20.39 3.50 11.55
C ASP A 177 19.49 2.26 11.67
N VAL A 178 18.17 2.43 11.45
CA VAL A 178 17.18 1.36 11.48
C VAL A 178 16.87 0.91 10.07
N ASP A 179 17.06 -0.38 9.80
CA ASP A 179 16.64 -1.02 8.56
C ASP A 179 15.13 -1.22 8.57
N VAL A 180 14.42 -0.42 7.78
CA VAL A 180 12.94 -0.45 7.71
C VAL A 180 12.40 -1.66 6.96
N SER A 181 13.22 -2.34 6.16
CA SER A 181 12.85 -3.63 5.54
C SER A 181 12.79 -4.76 6.58
N ASN A 182 13.47 -4.58 7.72
CA ASN A 182 13.42 -5.50 8.85
C ASN A 182 12.43 -5.02 9.92
N TYR A 183 11.19 -5.50 9.84
CA TYR A 183 10.13 -5.11 10.77
C TYR A 183 10.46 -5.37 12.26
N LEU A 184 11.31 -6.36 12.57
CA LEU A 184 11.74 -6.58 13.95
C LEU A 184 12.64 -5.46 14.46
N GLU A 185 13.49 -4.89 13.60
CA GLU A 185 14.31 -3.72 13.97
C GLU A 185 13.44 -2.48 14.16
N VAL A 186 12.48 -2.24 13.26
CA VAL A 186 11.50 -1.14 13.39
C VAL A 186 10.79 -1.22 14.74
N MET A 187 10.25 -2.39 15.10
CA MET A 187 9.53 -2.54 16.36
C MET A 187 10.43 -2.44 17.60
N LYS A 188 11.70 -2.83 17.51
CA LYS A 188 12.68 -2.58 18.58
C LYS A 188 12.92 -1.08 18.76
N ALA A 189 13.08 -0.33 17.67
CA ALA A 189 13.22 1.13 17.73
C ALA A 189 11.99 1.78 18.37
N VAL A 190 10.77 1.35 18.00
CA VAL A 190 9.52 1.81 18.64
C VAL A 190 9.54 1.59 20.15
N LEU A 191 9.92 0.40 20.61
CA LEU A 191 9.93 0.07 22.04
C LEU A 191 11.03 0.80 22.83
N GLN A 192 12.15 1.12 22.19
CA GLN A 192 13.31 1.74 22.85
C GLN A 192 13.28 3.28 22.80
N ARG A 193 12.68 3.86 21.76
CA ARG A 193 12.85 5.28 21.41
C ARG A 193 11.55 6.09 21.41
N ALA A 194 10.38 5.44 21.48
CA ALA A 194 9.09 6.14 21.49
C ALA A 194 8.44 6.14 22.89
N HIS A 195 8.42 7.30 23.55
CA HIS A 195 7.70 7.51 24.80
C HIS A 195 6.20 7.70 24.53
N ILE A 196 5.36 6.81 25.04
CA ILE A 196 3.95 6.69 24.63
C ILE A 196 3.16 8.02 24.66
N PRO A 197 3.19 8.80 25.76
CA PRO A 197 2.41 10.05 25.84
C PRO A 197 2.80 11.13 24.82
N ASP A 198 4.07 11.18 24.40
CA ASP A 198 4.62 12.29 23.62
C ASP A 198 4.81 11.93 22.13
N ASP A 199 5.16 10.67 21.87
CA ASP A 199 5.62 10.21 20.55
C ASP A 199 4.54 9.50 19.73
N TYR A 200 3.39 9.19 20.33
CA TYR A 200 2.26 8.53 19.66
C TYR A 200 1.17 9.56 19.35
N LYS A 201 1.19 10.05 18.12
CA LYS A 201 0.28 11.12 17.66
C LYS A 201 -0.92 10.52 16.96
N MET A 202 -2.08 10.63 17.59
CA MET A 202 -3.35 10.17 17.04
C MET A 202 -4.04 11.27 16.24
N ILE A 203 -4.55 10.92 15.06
CA ILE A 203 -5.37 11.77 14.21
C ILE A 203 -6.73 11.11 14.09
N SER A 204 -7.75 11.69 14.72
CA SER A 204 -9.12 11.16 14.74
C SER A 204 -9.97 11.72 13.60
N GLY A 205 -11.00 10.97 13.19
CA GLY A 205 -12.01 11.46 12.24
C GLY A 205 -11.52 11.56 10.80
N VAL A 206 -10.44 10.87 10.44
CA VAL A 206 -9.86 10.89 9.10
C VAL A 206 -10.12 9.57 8.38
N LYS A 207 -10.32 9.64 7.05
CA LYS A 207 -10.56 8.47 6.22
C LYS A 207 -9.32 7.56 6.20
N GLY A 208 -9.52 6.27 6.38
CA GLY A 208 -8.51 5.22 6.25
C GLY A 208 -8.82 4.26 5.11
N SER A 209 -8.18 3.09 5.14
CA SER A 209 -8.43 2.02 4.18
C SER A 209 -9.84 1.45 4.33
N SER A 210 -10.48 1.09 3.20
CA SER A 210 -11.72 0.30 3.21
C SER A 210 -11.51 -1.12 3.74
N LEU A 211 -10.26 -1.59 3.75
CA LEU A 211 -9.87 -2.92 4.24
C LEU A 211 -9.74 -2.96 5.77
N ASP A 212 -9.71 -1.81 6.43
CA ASP A 212 -9.65 -1.74 7.89
C ASP A 212 -11.07 -1.81 8.49
N HIS A 213 -11.41 -2.98 9.02
CA HIS A 213 -12.65 -3.23 9.73
C HIS A 213 -12.57 -3.00 11.24
N SER A 214 -11.42 -2.55 11.75
CA SER A 214 -11.22 -2.34 13.19
C SER A 214 -12.06 -1.21 13.79
N ASN A 215 -12.83 -0.47 13.00
CA ASN A 215 -13.80 0.52 13.47
C ASN A 215 -15.24 -0.01 13.50
N LEU A 216 -15.48 -1.25 13.07
CA LEU A 216 -16.74 -1.94 13.26
C LEU A 216 -16.83 -2.47 14.69
N ARG A 217 -17.92 -2.15 15.38
CA ARG A 217 -18.18 -2.57 16.77
C ARG A 217 -19.59 -3.12 16.89
N GLU A 218 -19.76 -4.12 17.72
CA GLU A 218 -21.09 -4.52 18.19
C GLU A 218 -21.52 -3.59 19.33
N ALA A 219 -22.74 -3.06 19.22
CA ALA A 219 -23.37 -2.27 20.28
C ALA A 219 -24.79 -2.76 20.49
N VAL A 220 -25.28 -2.69 21.73
CA VAL A 220 -26.68 -2.94 22.04
C VAL A 220 -27.43 -1.62 21.94
N ILE A 221 -28.34 -1.51 20.98
CA ILE A 221 -29.20 -0.35 20.74
C ILE A 221 -30.63 -0.85 20.83
N ASP A 222 -31.42 -0.30 21.75
CA ASP A 222 -32.81 -0.69 22.01
C ASP A 222 -33.00 -2.18 22.33
N GLY A 223 -32.01 -2.79 23.02
CA GLY A 223 -32.03 -4.22 23.36
C GLY A 223 -31.59 -5.16 22.23
N GLU A 224 -31.31 -4.64 21.03
CA GLU A 224 -30.83 -5.41 19.88
C GLU A 224 -29.34 -5.21 19.64
N ARG A 225 -28.62 -6.28 19.30
CA ARG A 225 -27.23 -6.19 18.85
C ARG A 225 -27.18 -5.64 17.43
N ARG A 226 -26.49 -4.52 17.26
CA ARG A 226 -26.28 -3.86 15.96
C ARG A 226 -24.80 -3.60 15.73
N LEU A 227 -24.38 -3.66 14.48
CA LEU A 227 -23.05 -3.22 14.07
C LEU A 227 -23.07 -1.70 13.87
N ILE A 228 -22.18 -1.01 14.58
CA ILE A 228 -21.92 0.41 14.40
C ILE A 228 -20.53 0.60 13.79
N ARG A 229 -20.38 1.64 12.97
CA ARG A 229 -19.11 2.03 12.36
C ARG A 229 -18.64 3.32 13.00
N LEU A 230 -17.54 3.26 13.72
CA LEU A 230 -16.90 4.43 14.32
C LEU A 230 -16.08 5.20 13.25
N PRO A 231 -15.85 6.51 13.42
CA PRO A 231 -14.89 7.23 12.60
C PRO A 231 -13.53 6.54 12.63
N GLN A 232 -12.87 6.44 11.48
CA GLN A 232 -11.50 5.94 11.40
C GLN A 232 -10.52 7.00 11.95
N GLY A 233 -9.30 6.56 12.19
CA GLY A 233 -8.21 7.40 12.64
C GLY A 233 -6.88 6.86 12.12
N LYS A 234 -5.84 7.67 12.31
CA LYS A 234 -4.46 7.34 11.94
C LYS A 234 -3.54 7.60 13.12
N MET A 235 -2.37 6.98 13.09
CA MET A 235 -1.36 7.13 14.12
C MET A 235 0.00 7.38 13.49
N ILE A 236 0.72 8.38 13.98
CA ILE A 236 2.13 8.58 13.70
C ILE A 236 2.89 8.22 14.97
N ILE A 237 3.89 7.36 14.85
CA ILE A 237 4.80 6.98 15.94
C ILE A 237 6.16 7.58 15.60
N ASP A 238 6.61 8.52 16.41
CA ASP A 238 7.99 9.00 16.38
C ASP A 238 8.86 8.04 17.20
N ALA A 239 9.55 7.13 16.52
CA ALA A 239 10.52 6.22 17.09
C ALA A 239 11.96 6.65 16.83
N THR A 240 12.19 7.96 16.63
CA THR A 240 13.53 8.54 16.53
C THR A 240 14.14 8.77 17.92
N ARG A 241 15.47 8.91 18.02
CA ARG A 241 16.15 9.19 19.28
C ARG A 241 15.88 10.62 19.76
N LYS A 242 15.57 10.80 21.05
CA LYS A 242 15.49 12.11 21.73
C LYS A 242 16.47 12.25 22.91
N GLY A 243 17.08 11.14 23.33
CA GLY A 243 18.01 11.06 24.46
C GLY A 243 19.42 10.62 24.07
N PRO A 244 20.28 10.30 25.06
CA PRO A 244 21.64 9.85 24.83
C PRO A 244 21.70 8.62 23.91
N ILE A 245 22.62 8.64 22.94
CA ILE A 245 22.71 7.63 21.89
C ILE A 245 23.05 6.25 22.47
N GLU A 246 23.90 6.21 23.49
CA GLU A 246 24.47 5.01 24.11
C GLU A 246 23.39 4.11 24.75
N LEU A 247 22.24 4.68 25.13
CA LEU A 247 21.13 3.92 25.72
C LEU A 247 20.25 3.21 24.68
N THR A 248 20.40 3.56 23.40
CA THR A 248 19.52 3.11 22.30
C THR A 248 20.29 2.66 21.06
N GLU A 249 21.61 2.53 21.17
CA GLU A 249 22.45 1.88 20.18
C GLU A 249 22.18 0.38 20.12
N LYS A 250 22.37 -0.20 18.92
CA LYS A 250 22.31 -1.64 18.78
C LYS A 250 23.43 -2.23 19.65
N PRO A 251 23.13 -3.18 20.54
CA PRO A 251 24.16 -3.78 21.37
C PRO A 251 25.16 -4.52 20.47
N GLU A 252 26.41 -4.08 20.48
CA GLU A 252 27.51 -4.86 19.92
C GLU A 252 27.87 -5.94 20.93
N ASN A 253 27.58 -7.20 20.58
CA ASN A 253 28.05 -8.32 21.38
C ASN A 253 29.44 -8.72 20.87
N PRO A 254 30.51 -8.49 21.63
CA PRO A 254 31.87 -8.83 21.18
C PRO A 254 32.12 -10.35 21.06
N TYR A 255 31.12 -11.17 21.39
CA TYR A 255 31.19 -12.64 21.36
C TYR A 255 30.29 -13.28 20.29
N LEU A 256 29.56 -12.50 19.48
CA LEU A 256 28.86 -12.96 18.28
C LEU A 256 29.60 -12.47 17.03
#